data_AF-A0A317SPZ7-F1
#
_entry.id   AF-A0A317SPZ7-F1
#
_cell.length_a   1.000
_cell.length_b   1.000
_cell.length_c   1.000
_cell.angle_alpha   90.00
_cell.angle_beta   90.00
_cell.angle_gamma   90.00
#
_symmetry.space_group_name_H-M   'P 1'
#
loop_
_entity.id
_entity.type
_entity.pdbx_description
1 polymer ?
#
loop_
_entity_poly.entity_id
_entity_poly.type
_entity_poly.pdbx_seq_one_letter_code
_entity_poly.pdbx_strand_id
1 'polypeptide(L)'
;MGKPPSAKPPSDKSRKKAFSVGPANLPDGTYKRKVDKIKKSLIHKAKIKKSFAKTISGDTPDTDPHAIRAKMLLEEAAAERERAKYAELKDGENGDATTATTEMHPERRAALDQPEAARAEEDPKNVGKGAWKKREKRKKTSAFLKEEREAAKLREKQEEEERQIEARKVAMEKSKKERALRRKVMSARTAKGQQKLGRQSVLLLEKVKAQAGV
;
A
#
# COMPACT_ATOMS: atom_id res chain seq x y z
N MET A 1 -63.43 -45.85 0.52
CA MET A 1 -62.71 -44.65 1.00
C MET A 1 -61.91 -44.07 -0.16
N GLY A 2 -62.53 -43.15 -0.90
CA GLY A 2 -61.96 -42.55 -2.10
C GLY A 2 -61.03 -41.37 -1.78
N LYS A 3 -60.00 -41.22 -2.60
CA LYS A 3 -59.28 -39.96 -2.81
C LYS A 3 -59.35 -39.66 -4.31
N PRO A 4 -60.09 -38.62 -4.74
CA PRO A 4 -60.09 -38.22 -6.14
C PRO A 4 -58.74 -37.58 -6.50
N PRO A 5 -58.26 -37.73 -7.76
CA PRO A 5 -56.99 -37.18 -8.20
C PRO A 5 -57.02 -35.64 -8.22
N SER A 6 -55.93 -35.07 -7.73
CA SER A 6 -55.67 -33.63 -7.62
C SER A 6 -55.91 -32.87 -8.93
N ALA A 7 -56.87 -31.94 -8.90
CA ALA A 7 -57.07 -30.95 -9.94
C ALA A 7 -55.81 -30.08 -10.08
N LYS A 8 -55.27 -30.00 -11.31
CA LYS A 8 -54.21 -29.04 -11.68
C LYS A 8 -54.75 -27.61 -11.46
N PRO A 9 -53.95 -26.66 -10.94
CA PRO A 9 -54.39 -25.28 -10.83
C PRO A 9 -54.70 -24.72 -12.22
N PRO A 10 -55.76 -23.89 -12.38
CA PRO A 10 -56.04 -23.27 -13.66
C PRO A 10 -54.84 -22.40 -14.05
N SER A 11 -54.27 -22.67 -15.22
CA SER A 11 -53.27 -21.83 -15.84
C SER A 11 -53.76 -20.39 -15.86
N ASP A 12 -53.07 -19.48 -15.18
CA ASP A 12 -53.32 -18.05 -15.24
C ASP A 12 -53.14 -17.57 -16.69
N LYS A 13 -54.24 -17.56 -17.45
CA LYS A 13 -54.29 -16.93 -18.77
C LYS A 13 -53.98 -15.46 -18.54
N SER A 14 -52.82 -15.00 -19.03
CA SER A 14 -52.42 -13.60 -18.92
C SER A 14 -53.56 -12.71 -19.41
N ARG A 15 -54.21 -12.00 -18.48
CA ARG A 15 -55.28 -11.07 -18.82
C ARG A 15 -54.67 -10.03 -19.76
N LYS A 16 -55.22 -9.94 -20.98
CA LYS A 16 -54.80 -8.95 -21.99
C LYS A 16 -54.91 -7.57 -21.33
N LYS A 17 -53.80 -6.84 -21.28
CA LYS A 17 -53.75 -5.51 -20.65
C LYS A 17 -54.76 -4.60 -21.36
N ALA A 18 -55.59 -3.91 -20.58
CA ALA A 18 -56.50 -2.90 -21.10
C ALA A 18 -55.73 -1.77 -21.81
N PHE A 19 -56.45 -1.01 -22.63
CA PHE A 19 -55.94 0.03 -23.51
C PHE A 19 -54.94 0.96 -22.79
N SER A 20 -53.66 0.78 -23.08
CA SER A 20 -52.57 1.58 -22.51
C SER A 20 -52.46 2.87 -23.33
N VAL A 21 -52.98 3.97 -22.80
CA VAL A 21 -52.96 5.28 -23.48
C VAL A 21 -51.55 5.86 -23.38
N GLY A 22 -50.77 5.70 -24.45
CA GLY A 22 -49.46 6.28 -24.63
C GLY A 22 -48.40 5.24 -25.00
N PRO A 23 -47.40 5.61 -25.83
CA PRO A 23 -46.31 4.71 -26.19
C PRO A 23 -45.63 4.16 -24.93
N ALA A 24 -45.18 2.90 -24.97
CA ALA A 24 -44.45 2.26 -23.86
C ALA A 24 -43.15 3.00 -23.44
N ASN A 25 -42.75 4.00 -24.24
CA ASN A 25 -41.67 4.97 -24.02
C ASN A 25 -42.17 6.32 -23.46
N LEU A 26 -43.33 6.38 -22.79
CA LEU A 26 -43.60 7.53 -21.92
C LEU A 26 -42.43 7.65 -20.93
N PRO A 27 -41.94 8.87 -20.66
CA PRO A 27 -41.00 9.11 -19.57
C PRO A 27 -41.51 8.46 -18.29
N ASP A 28 -40.98 7.28 -17.97
CA ASP A 28 -41.19 6.68 -16.66
C ASP A 28 -40.81 7.78 -15.67
N GLY A 29 -41.77 8.19 -14.82
CA GLY A 29 -41.73 9.50 -14.17
C GLY A 29 -40.40 9.80 -13.48
N THR A 30 -40.10 11.07 -13.24
CA THR A 30 -38.80 11.55 -12.72
C THR A 30 -38.20 10.70 -11.58
N TYR A 31 -39.04 10.16 -10.69
CA TYR A 31 -38.63 9.26 -9.62
C TYR A 31 -38.13 7.89 -10.10
N LYS A 32 -38.78 7.25 -11.07
CA LYS A 32 -38.34 5.96 -11.63
C LYS A 32 -36.99 6.09 -12.35
N ARG A 33 -36.79 7.18 -13.13
CA ARG A 33 -35.49 7.49 -13.76
C ARG A 33 -34.36 7.65 -12.73
N LYS A 34 -34.62 8.33 -11.62
CA LYS A 34 -33.65 8.49 -10.52
C LYS A 34 -33.32 7.14 -9.90
N VAL A 35 -34.33 6.32 -9.60
CA VAL A 35 -34.14 4.97 -9.04
C VAL A 35 -33.33 4.09 -9.99
N ASP A 36 -33.65 4.09 -11.29
CA ASP A 36 -32.90 3.31 -12.28
C ASP A 36 -31.47 3.80 -12.46
N LYS A 37 -31.24 5.12 -12.43
CA LYS A 37 -29.89 5.70 -12.42
C LYS A 37 -29.12 5.26 -11.18
N ILE A 38 -29.73 5.31 -9.99
CA ILE A 38 -29.11 4.86 -8.74
C ILE A 38 -28.74 3.38 -8.85
N LYS A 39 -29.69 2.52 -9.25
CA LYS A 39 -29.46 1.08 -9.43
C LYS A 39 -28.33 0.80 -10.43
N LYS A 40 -28.37 1.41 -11.63
CA LYS A 40 -27.32 1.27 -12.64
C LYS A 40 -25.96 1.74 -12.11
N SER A 41 -25.92 2.87 -11.40
CA SER A 41 -24.69 3.39 -10.79
C SER A 41 -24.11 2.46 -9.73
N LEU A 42 -24.97 1.85 -8.90
CA LEU A 42 -24.56 0.93 -7.83
C LEU A 42 -24.03 -0.39 -8.41
N ILE A 43 -24.73 -0.93 -9.41
CA ILE A 43 -24.30 -2.13 -10.13
C ILE A 43 -22.95 -1.88 -10.83
N HIS A 44 -22.79 -0.72 -11.47
CA HIS A 44 -21.53 -0.37 -12.13
C HIS A 44 -20.36 -0.25 -11.15
N LYS A 45 -20.55 0.47 -10.02
CA LYS A 45 -19.53 0.57 -8.96
C LYS A 45 -19.16 -0.81 -8.40
N ALA A 46 -20.13 -1.69 -8.18
CA ALA A 46 -19.88 -3.04 -7.70
C ALA A 46 -19.11 -3.88 -8.73
N LYS A 47 -19.43 -3.76 -10.03
CA LYS A 47 -18.70 -4.42 -11.11
C LYS A 47 -17.24 -3.96 -11.18
N ILE A 48 -16.99 -2.64 -11.12
CA ILE A 48 -15.63 -2.08 -11.09
C ILE A 48 -14.86 -2.60 -9.87
N LYS A 49 -15.47 -2.57 -8.68
CA LYS A 49 -14.80 -3.09 -7.48
C LYS A 49 -14.46 -4.56 -7.62
N LYS A 50 -15.34 -5.38 -8.20
CA LYS A 50 -15.08 -6.80 -8.45
C LYS A 50 -13.98 -7.01 -9.48
N SER A 51 -13.99 -6.30 -10.60
CA SER A 51 -12.93 -6.43 -11.62
C SER A 51 -11.58 -5.97 -11.07
N PHE A 52 -11.55 -4.88 -10.32
CA PHE A 52 -10.34 -4.36 -9.68
C PHE A 52 -9.79 -5.31 -8.61
N ALA A 53 -10.66 -5.87 -7.76
CA ALA A 53 -10.25 -6.89 -6.80
C ALA A 53 -9.68 -8.12 -7.52
N LYS A 54 -10.30 -8.53 -8.64
CA LYS A 54 -9.85 -9.67 -9.44
C LYS A 54 -8.50 -9.43 -10.13
N THR A 55 -8.24 -8.22 -10.64
CA THR A 55 -6.93 -7.84 -11.19
C THR A 55 -5.85 -7.78 -10.11
N ILE A 56 -6.18 -7.30 -8.90
CA ILE A 56 -5.25 -7.30 -7.77
C ILE A 56 -4.92 -8.72 -7.32
N SER A 57 -5.92 -9.59 -7.25
CA SER A 57 -5.73 -10.99 -6.86
C SER A 57 -5.02 -11.84 -7.93
N GLY A 58 -4.82 -11.32 -9.16
CA GLY A 58 -4.21 -12.05 -10.26
C GLY A 58 -5.13 -13.12 -10.91
N ASP A 59 -6.40 -13.21 -10.49
CA ASP A 59 -7.36 -14.25 -10.90
C ASP A 59 -8.05 -13.96 -12.24
N THR A 60 -7.56 -13.04 -13.06
CA THR A 60 -8.18 -12.73 -14.36
C THR A 60 -8.01 -13.91 -15.31
N PRO A 61 -9.08 -14.62 -15.73
CA PRO A 61 -8.97 -15.50 -16.89
C PRO A 61 -8.72 -14.58 -18.08
N ASP A 62 -7.55 -14.72 -18.69
CA ASP A 62 -7.14 -13.98 -19.87
C ASP A 62 -8.13 -14.27 -21.02
N THR A 63 -9.15 -13.43 -21.14
CA THR A 63 -10.16 -13.53 -22.22
C THR A 63 -9.98 -12.41 -23.24
N ASP A 64 -9.20 -11.38 -22.92
CA ASP A 64 -8.87 -10.31 -23.87
C ASP A 64 -7.61 -10.68 -24.66
N PRO A 65 -7.70 -10.88 -25.99
CA PRO A 65 -6.54 -11.21 -26.83
C PRO A 65 -5.44 -10.13 -26.77
N HIS A 66 -5.79 -8.87 -26.51
CA HIS A 66 -4.79 -7.81 -26.35
C HIS A 66 -4.01 -7.92 -25.04
N ALA A 67 -4.65 -8.36 -23.95
CA ALA A 67 -3.97 -8.57 -22.68
C ALA A 67 -2.98 -9.75 -22.74
N ILE A 68 -3.34 -10.82 -23.46
CA ILE A 68 -2.44 -11.96 -23.72
C ILE A 68 -1.22 -11.50 -24.51
N ARG A 69 -1.43 -10.74 -25.59
CA ARG A 69 -0.34 -10.22 -26.42
C ARG A 69 0.59 -9.28 -25.65
N ALA A 70 0.03 -8.43 -24.79
CA ALA A 70 0.82 -7.53 -23.94
C ALA A 70 1.68 -8.31 -22.92
N LYS A 71 1.15 -9.38 -22.32
CA LYS A 71 1.92 -10.26 -21.43
C LYS A 71 3.06 -10.95 -22.16
N MET A 72 2.81 -11.51 -23.34
CA MET A 72 3.86 -12.16 -24.14
C MET A 72 4.99 -11.20 -24.51
N LEU A 73 4.66 -9.97 -24.92
CA LEU A 73 5.68 -8.95 -25.23
C LEU A 73 6.50 -8.55 -23.99
N LEU A 74 5.88 -8.51 -22.82
CA LEU A 74 6.56 -8.15 -21.56
C LEU A 74 7.48 -9.29 -21.10
N GLU A 75 7.03 -10.54 -21.25
CA GLU A 75 7.83 -11.73 -20.97
C GLU A 75 9.01 -11.88 -21.94
N GLU A 76 8.81 -11.60 -23.23
CA GLU A 76 9.87 -11.57 -24.24
C GLU A 76 10.92 -10.48 -23.93
N ALA A 77 10.48 -9.26 -23.61
CA ALA A 77 11.38 -8.18 -23.20
C ALA A 77 12.15 -8.50 -21.90
N ALA A 78 11.53 -9.22 -20.95
CA ALA A 78 12.21 -9.67 -19.75
C ALA A 78 13.25 -10.76 -20.05
N ALA A 79 12.94 -11.71 -20.94
CA ALA A 79 13.87 -12.74 -21.39
C ALA A 79 15.06 -12.15 -22.17
N GLU A 80 14.84 -11.11 -22.99
CA GLU A 80 15.92 -10.37 -23.66
C GLU A 80 16.84 -9.66 -22.66
N ARG A 81 16.29 -9.06 -21.60
CA ARG A 81 17.09 -8.44 -20.53
C ARG A 81 17.93 -9.47 -19.77
N GLU A 82 17.36 -10.64 -19.44
CA GLU A 82 18.10 -11.72 -18.79
C GLU A 82 19.18 -12.31 -19.72
N ARG A 83 18.90 -12.46 -21.02
CA ARG A 83 19.91 -12.87 -22.02
C ARG A 83 21.03 -11.83 -22.16
N ALA A 84 20.70 -10.54 -22.20
CA ALA A 84 21.69 -9.47 -22.24
C ALA A 84 22.56 -9.47 -20.97
N LYS A 85 21.96 -9.66 -19.79
CA LYS A 85 22.67 -9.78 -18.53
C LYS A 85 23.59 -11.02 -18.48
N TYR A 86 23.14 -12.15 -19.04
CA TYR A 86 23.96 -13.35 -19.16
C TYR A 86 25.09 -13.20 -20.19
N ALA A 87 24.88 -12.44 -21.27
CA ALA A 87 25.92 -12.10 -22.24
C ALA A 87 26.98 -11.17 -21.61
N GLU A 88 26.54 -10.16 -20.85
CA GLU A 88 27.42 -9.23 -20.12
C GLU A 88 28.28 -9.95 -19.06
N LEU A 89 27.76 -11.03 -18.46
CA LEU A 89 28.53 -11.91 -17.56
C LEU A 89 29.52 -12.83 -18.29
N LYS A 90 29.29 -13.14 -19.57
CA LYS A 90 30.12 -14.04 -20.38
C LYS A 90 31.28 -13.31 -21.07
N ASP A 91 31.10 -12.03 -21.36
CA ASP A 91 32.13 -11.18 -21.99
C ASP A 91 33.12 -10.55 -20.98
N GLY A 92 32.94 -10.81 -19.68
CA GLY A 92 33.83 -10.34 -18.61
C GLY A 92 35.15 -11.10 -18.41
N GLU A 93 35.44 -12.14 -19.21
CA GLU A 93 36.68 -12.94 -19.09
C GLU A 93 37.75 -12.59 -20.14
N ASN A 94 37.50 -11.64 -21.06
CA ASN A 94 38.52 -11.16 -22.00
C ASN A 94 38.38 -9.65 -22.29
N GLY A 95 39.23 -8.86 -21.62
CA GLY A 95 39.92 -7.70 -22.22
C GLY A 95 39.09 -6.45 -22.56
N ASP A 96 39.24 -5.44 -21.70
CA ASP A 96 39.23 -4.00 -22.03
C ASP A 96 37.97 -3.41 -22.68
N ALA A 97 37.02 -3.00 -21.85
CA ALA A 97 36.01 -2.01 -22.20
C ALA A 97 35.82 -1.04 -21.03
N THR A 98 36.50 0.09 -21.15
CA THR A 98 36.31 1.37 -20.46
C THR A 98 34.90 1.60 -19.89
N THR A 99 34.68 1.18 -18.65
CA THR A 99 33.71 1.88 -17.80
C THR A 99 34.42 3.16 -17.38
N ALA A 100 33.96 4.30 -17.88
CA ALA A 100 34.38 5.59 -17.39
C ALA A 100 33.88 5.74 -15.94
N THR A 101 34.59 5.09 -15.01
CA THR A 101 34.59 5.44 -13.61
C THR A 101 35.08 6.88 -13.57
N THR A 102 34.14 7.82 -13.52
CA THR A 102 34.45 9.20 -13.13
C THR A 102 34.75 9.15 -11.63
N GLU A 103 35.87 8.51 -11.26
CA GLU A 103 36.41 8.59 -9.94
C GLU A 103 36.78 10.05 -9.72
N MET A 104 35.98 10.75 -8.92
CA MET A 104 36.27 12.15 -8.62
C MET A 104 37.69 12.27 -8.05
N HIS A 105 38.49 13.14 -8.66
CA HIS A 105 39.86 13.46 -8.26
C HIS A 105 39.96 13.64 -6.74
N PRO A 106 41.00 13.14 -6.07
CA PRO A 106 41.10 13.14 -4.60
C PRO A 106 40.88 14.51 -3.96
N GLU A 107 41.35 15.58 -4.61
CA GLU A 107 41.12 16.97 -4.18
C GLU A 107 39.63 17.36 -4.15
N ARG A 108 38.84 16.85 -5.10
CA ARG A 108 37.40 17.12 -5.19
C ARG A 108 36.61 16.39 -4.10
N ARG A 109 37.10 15.24 -3.62
CA ARG A 109 36.54 14.55 -2.45
C ARG A 109 36.82 15.33 -1.17
N ALA A 110 38.06 15.80 -1.00
CA ALA A 110 38.45 16.61 0.15
C ALA A 110 37.64 17.91 0.28
N ALA A 111 37.27 18.55 -0.83
CA ALA A 111 36.44 19.76 -0.82
C ALA A 111 34.96 19.49 -0.45
N LEU A 112 34.47 18.26 -0.63
CA LEU A 112 33.10 17.88 -0.28
C LEU A 112 32.97 17.40 1.17
N ASP A 113 34.03 16.81 1.72
CA ASP A 113 34.08 16.39 3.12
C ASP A 113 34.27 17.56 4.11
N GLN A 114 34.54 18.78 3.63
CA GLN A 114 34.62 19.96 4.48
C GLN A 114 33.21 20.37 4.99
N PRO A 115 33.02 20.55 6.32
CA PRO A 115 31.74 20.96 6.87
C PRO A 115 31.36 22.37 6.39
N GLU A 116 30.08 22.55 6.05
CA GLU A 116 29.54 23.78 5.45
C GLU A 116 29.84 25.07 6.24
N ALA A 117 30.09 24.95 7.55
CA ALA A 117 30.46 26.05 8.44
C ALA A 117 31.81 26.70 8.10
N ALA A 118 32.76 25.97 7.50
CA ALA A 118 34.06 26.52 7.10
C ALA A 118 34.03 27.23 5.74
N ARG A 119 32.97 27.04 4.96
CA ARG A 119 32.82 27.64 3.61
C ARG A 119 32.24 29.07 3.65
N ALA A 120 31.77 29.50 4.82
CA ALA A 120 31.11 30.78 5.05
C ALA A 120 32.05 31.84 5.66
N GLU A 121 33.37 31.72 5.52
CA GLU A 121 34.26 32.86 5.76
C GLU A 121 34.12 33.86 4.60
N GLU A 122 33.29 34.86 4.83
CA GLU A 122 33.13 36.01 3.95
C GLU A 122 34.46 36.76 3.82
N ASP A 123 34.90 37.00 2.58
CA ASP A 123 36.06 37.84 2.27
C ASP A 123 35.97 39.21 2.99
N PRO A 124 36.89 39.55 3.93
CA PRO A 124 36.80 40.77 4.73
C PRO A 124 37.10 42.05 3.93
N LYS A 125 37.40 41.96 2.63
CA LYS A 125 37.77 43.10 1.78
C LYS A 125 36.58 43.91 1.26
N ASN A 126 35.34 43.51 1.54
CA ASN A 126 34.13 44.14 0.97
C ASN A 126 33.22 44.85 2.00
N VAL A 127 33.76 45.21 3.18
CA VAL A 127 32.98 45.82 4.28
C VAL A 127 32.89 47.37 4.18
N GLY A 128 33.60 48.00 3.24
CA GLY A 128 33.83 49.45 3.21
C GLY A 128 32.85 50.32 2.41
N LYS A 129 31.85 49.77 1.72
CA LYS A 129 30.91 50.58 0.91
C LYS A 129 29.47 50.30 1.31
N GLY A 130 28.99 51.01 2.33
CA GLY A 130 27.58 51.16 2.69
C GLY A 130 26.83 49.84 2.84
N ALA A 131 26.61 49.40 4.08
CA ALA A 131 25.73 48.29 4.39
C ALA A 131 24.26 48.64 4.05
N TRP A 132 23.92 48.66 2.77
CA TRP A 132 22.53 48.57 2.31
C TRP A 132 22.06 47.20 2.78
N LYS A 133 21.40 47.14 3.94
CA LYS A 133 20.77 45.91 4.46
C LYS A 133 20.03 45.28 3.30
N LYS A 134 20.54 44.16 2.79
CA LYS A 134 20.02 43.48 1.61
C LYS A 134 18.59 43.09 1.95
N ARG A 135 17.64 43.88 1.47
CA ARG A 135 16.23 43.79 1.86
C ARG A 135 15.78 42.37 1.55
N GLU A 136 15.43 41.60 2.58
CA GLU A 136 15.06 40.19 2.41
C GLU A 136 13.94 40.10 1.38
N LYS A 137 14.24 39.41 0.27
CA LYS A 137 13.25 39.23 -0.79
C LYS A 137 12.15 38.35 -0.22
N ARG A 138 10.95 38.92 -0.06
CA ARG A 138 9.76 38.17 0.34
C ARG A 138 9.60 36.97 -0.59
N LYS A 139 9.51 35.77 -0.03
CA LYS A 139 9.30 34.55 -0.81
C LYS A 139 8.01 34.72 -1.60
N LYS A 140 8.11 34.67 -2.93
CA LYS A 140 6.94 34.79 -3.81
C LYS A 140 6.00 33.64 -3.48
N THR A 141 4.76 33.98 -3.18
CA THR A 141 3.69 33.00 -2.98
C THR A 141 3.47 32.27 -4.30
N SER A 142 3.68 30.94 -4.33
CA SER A 142 3.41 30.13 -5.51
C SER A 142 1.92 30.21 -5.86
N ALA A 143 1.56 30.05 -7.13
CA ALA A 143 0.16 29.99 -7.54
C ALA A 143 -0.59 28.80 -6.90
N PHE A 144 0.16 27.79 -6.43
CA PHE A 144 -0.34 26.51 -5.93
C PHE A 144 -0.27 26.39 -4.40
N LEU A 145 -0.14 27.50 -3.64
CA LEU A 145 -0.07 27.46 -2.18
C LEU A 145 -1.23 26.69 -1.52
N LYS A 146 -2.42 26.71 -2.13
CA LYS A 146 -3.57 25.95 -1.62
C LYS A 146 -3.38 24.44 -1.81
N GLU A 147 -2.90 24.04 -2.98
CA GLU A 147 -2.64 22.64 -3.34
C GLU A 147 -1.44 22.08 -2.55
N GLU A 148 -0.38 22.86 -2.37
CA GLU A 148 0.77 22.49 -1.53
C GLU A 148 0.36 22.24 -0.07
N ARG A 149 -0.54 23.08 0.48
CA ARG A 149 -1.08 22.89 1.84
C ARG A 149 -1.96 21.66 1.94
N GLU A 150 -2.76 21.37 0.92
CA GLU A 150 -3.60 20.17 0.88
C GLU A 150 -2.75 18.90 0.74
N ALA A 151 -1.71 18.93 -0.10
CA ALA A 151 -0.73 17.86 -0.25
C ALA A 151 0.07 17.62 1.04
N ALA A 152 0.47 18.68 1.75
CA ALA A 152 1.16 18.57 3.04
C ALA A 152 0.27 17.89 4.09
N LYS A 153 -1.01 18.30 4.18
CA LYS A 153 -1.99 17.66 5.08
C LYS A 153 -2.23 16.20 4.73
N LEU A 154 -2.21 15.84 3.45
CA LEU A 154 -2.37 14.45 3.02
C LEU A 154 -1.17 13.60 3.46
N ARG A 155 0.05 14.11 3.28
CA ARG A 155 1.30 13.45 3.71
C ARG A 155 1.36 13.28 5.22
N GLU A 156 1.01 14.32 5.98
CA GLU A 156 0.99 14.26 7.44
C GLU A 156 0.02 13.19 7.96
N LYS A 157 -1.19 13.11 7.38
CA LYS A 157 -2.16 12.05 7.73
C LYS A 157 -1.65 10.65 7.39
N GLN A 158 -1.02 10.48 6.22
CA GLN A 158 -0.42 9.20 5.84
C GLN A 158 0.68 8.80 6.82
N GLU A 159 1.55 9.73 7.19
CA GLU A 159 2.64 9.49 8.15
C GLU A 159 2.10 9.19 9.56
N GLU A 160 1.00 9.81 9.98
CA GLU A 160 0.32 9.49 11.24
C GLU A 160 -0.29 8.08 11.21
N GLU A 161 -0.96 7.70 10.11
CA GLU A 161 -1.51 6.36 9.93
C GLU A 161 -0.40 5.30 9.92
N GLU A 162 0.70 5.56 9.22
CA GLU A 162 1.88 4.69 9.19
C GLU A 162 2.51 4.55 10.57
N ARG A 163 2.72 5.66 11.30
CA ARG A 163 3.22 5.63 12.69
C ARG A 163 2.30 4.83 13.62
N GLN A 164 0.98 4.94 13.47
CA GLN A 164 0.04 4.14 14.26
C GLN A 164 0.12 2.64 13.92
N ILE A 165 0.23 2.31 12.62
CA ILE A 165 0.38 0.92 12.16
C ILE A 165 1.70 0.33 12.67
N GLU A 166 2.80 1.08 12.61
CA GLU A 166 4.11 0.67 13.12
C GLU A 166 4.09 0.48 14.64
N ALA A 167 3.54 1.43 15.39
CA ALA A 167 3.38 1.32 16.83
C ALA A 167 2.59 0.06 17.21
N ARG A 168 1.50 -0.23 16.48
CA ARG A 168 0.71 -1.45 16.67
C ARG A 168 1.50 -2.71 16.34
N LYS A 169 2.27 -2.72 15.24
CA LYS A 169 3.13 -3.85 14.86
C LYS A 169 4.19 -4.11 15.93
N VAL A 170 4.89 -3.07 16.39
CA VAL A 170 5.92 -3.17 17.44
C VAL A 170 5.31 -3.68 18.75
N ALA A 171 4.14 -3.18 19.16
CA ALA A 171 3.45 -3.67 20.36
C ALA A 171 3.06 -5.16 20.23
N MET A 172 2.52 -5.55 19.07
CA MET A 172 2.19 -6.95 18.78
C MET A 172 3.43 -7.85 18.80
N GLU A 173 4.55 -7.41 18.24
CA GLU A 173 5.80 -8.15 18.28
C GLU A 173 6.37 -8.29 19.68
N LYS A 174 6.34 -7.21 20.48
CA LYS A 174 6.76 -7.25 21.89
C LYS A 174 5.91 -8.27 22.66
N SER A 175 4.59 -8.22 22.52
CA SER A 175 3.67 -9.19 23.14
C SER A 175 3.92 -10.63 22.68
N LYS A 176 4.19 -10.86 21.39
CA LYS A 176 4.55 -12.18 20.87
C LYS A 176 5.87 -12.69 21.46
N LYS A 177 6.90 -11.84 21.52
CA LYS A 177 8.21 -12.17 22.10
C LYS A 177 8.08 -12.52 23.58
N GLU A 178 7.36 -11.71 24.35
CA GLU A 178 7.09 -11.96 25.76
C GLU A 178 6.34 -13.30 25.96
N ARG A 179 5.28 -13.54 25.18
CA ARG A 179 4.53 -14.81 25.21
C ARG A 179 5.42 -16.01 24.86
N ALA A 180 6.29 -15.87 23.87
CA ALA A 180 7.21 -16.93 23.46
C ALA A 180 8.24 -17.24 24.56
N LEU A 181 8.81 -16.21 25.19
CA LEU A 181 9.72 -16.36 26.32
C LEU A 181 9.01 -17.03 27.50
N ARG A 182 7.81 -16.54 27.88
CA ARG A 182 6.99 -17.14 28.93
C ARG A 182 6.66 -18.60 28.63
N ARG A 183 6.27 -18.92 27.39
CA ARG A 183 6.02 -20.31 26.96
C ARG A 183 7.28 -21.17 27.08
N LYS A 184 8.44 -20.69 26.61
CA LYS A 184 9.73 -21.40 26.65
C LYS A 184 10.16 -21.72 28.08
N VAL A 185 9.95 -20.77 29.00
CA VAL A 185 10.24 -20.96 30.43
C VAL A 185 9.28 -21.97 31.06
N MET A 186 7.98 -21.84 30.81
CA MET A 186 6.94 -22.72 31.37
C MET A 186 6.95 -24.14 30.78
N SER A 187 7.48 -24.33 29.57
CA SER A 187 7.61 -25.65 28.94
C SER A 187 8.89 -26.39 29.32
N ALA A 188 9.83 -25.74 30.01
CA ALA A 188 11.11 -26.34 30.35
C ALA A 188 10.94 -27.48 31.37
N ARG A 189 11.20 -28.72 30.93
CA ARG A 189 11.14 -29.94 31.77
C ARG A 189 12.52 -30.59 31.92
N THR A 190 12.69 -31.36 32.99
CA THR A 190 13.87 -32.21 33.28
C THR A 190 13.83 -33.48 32.43
N ALA A 191 14.91 -34.25 32.42
CA ALA A 191 14.97 -35.55 31.73
C ALA A 191 13.90 -36.53 32.26
N LYS A 192 13.53 -36.40 33.55
CA LYS A 192 12.43 -37.16 34.19
C LYS A 192 11.03 -36.57 33.91
N GLY A 193 10.91 -35.57 33.04
CA GLY A 193 9.64 -34.92 32.69
C GLY A 193 9.10 -33.91 33.72
N GLN A 194 9.74 -33.77 34.88
CA GLN A 194 9.34 -32.81 35.92
C GLN A 194 9.63 -31.36 35.47
N GLN A 195 8.81 -30.40 35.92
CA GLN A 195 9.02 -28.98 35.59
C GLN A 195 10.34 -28.46 36.17
N LYS A 196 11.09 -27.68 35.38
CA LYS A 196 12.32 -27.02 35.83
C LYS A 196 11.99 -25.76 36.63
N LEU A 197 11.71 -25.94 37.92
CA LEU A 197 11.36 -24.86 38.84
C LEU A 197 12.37 -23.71 38.85
N GLY A 198 13.67 -24.00 38.71
CA GLY A 198 14.70 -22.97 38.65
C GLY A 198 14.60 -22.00 37.46
N ARG A 199 13.94 -22.39 36.36
CA ARG A 199 13.64 -21.48 35.23
C ARG A 199 12.32 -20.75 35.43
N GLN A 200 11.36 -21.40 36.10
CA GLN A 200 10.00 -20.89 36.30
C GLN A 200 9.86 -20.04 37.57
N SER A 201 10.84 -20.10 38.48
CA SER A 201 10.83 -19.44 39.80
C SER A 201 10.46 -17.97 39.72
N VAL A 202 11.05 -17.21 38.79
CA VAL A 202 10.76 -15.77 38.60
C VAL A 202 9.29 -15.52 38.27
N LEU A 203 8.72 -16.26 37.31
CA LEU A 203 7.31 -16.12 36.91
C LEU A 203 6.35 -16.59 38.01
N LEU A 204 6.73 -17.62 38.78
CA LEU A 204 5.94 -18.06 39.93
C LEU A 204 5.97 -17.01 41.05
N LEU A 205 7.12 -16.39 41.32
CA LEU A 205 7.26 -15.34 42.32
C LEU A 205 6.44 -14.10 41.95
N GLU A 206 6.48 -13.66 40.68
CA GLU A 206 5.62 -12.57 40.19
C GLU A 206 4.13 -12.88 40.36
N LYS A 207 3.73 -14.13 40.12
CA LYS A 207 2.32 -14.57 40.31
C LYS A 207 1.91 -14.56 41.78
N VAL A 208 2.77 -15.04 42.68
CA VAL A 208 2.52 -15.02 44.13
C VAL A 208 2.45 -13.57 44.63
N LYS A 209 3.37 -12.71 44.17
CA LYS A 209 3.37 -11.28 44.48
C LYS A 209 2.06 -10.59 44.04
N ALA A 210 1.61 -10.87 42.82
CA ALA A 210 0.32 -10.38 42.32
C ALA A 210 -0.90 -10.88 43.12
N GLN A 211 -0.86 -12.11 43.64
CA GLN A 211 -1.92 -12.64 44.52
C GLN A 211 -1.87 -12.07 45.93
N ALA A 212 -0.68 -11.81 46.45
CA ALA A 212 -0.45 -11.23 47.77
C ALA A 212 -0.68 -9.71 47.79
N GLY A 213 -0.83 -9.06 46.63
CA GLY A 213 -1.08 -7.61 46.52
C GLY A 213 0.11 -6.75 46.93
N VAL A 214 1.33 -7.31 46.95
CA VAL A 214 2.59 -6.62 47.26
C VAL A 214 3.27 -6.15 45.96
#